data_AF-F0R1E6-F1
#
_entry.id   AF-F0R1E6-F1
#
_cell.length_a   1.000
_cell.length_b   1.000
_cell.length_c   1.000
_cell.angle_alpha   90.00
_cell.angle_beta   90.00
_cell.angle_gamma   90.00
#
_symmetry.space_group_name_H-M   'P 1'
#
loop_
_entity.id
_entity.type
_entity.pdbx_description
1 polymer ?
#
loop_
_entity_poly.entity_id
_entity_poly.type
_entity_poly.pdbx_seq_one_letter_code
_entity_poly.pdbx_strand_id
1 'polypeptide(L)'
;MKLKNYFLGLSVAVMGLLTSCDQDNEGPVYEGTTMGVTFSINAQSVSFPSTGYEGFDVEVIRAVSDEAATVPLSASMSDGSAVPSEIQVPSSVNFEAGEFTAAIHVTVGDITPGENYRLVLTLGEETAPVDAVLQKTITIYRDYTYSSIGTGTYTTTFFALEDGSPQSFPVEVMQADQNPSLYKAIAVYEKGYDIVFQVGADGRTVSVARQAACSDINGYGTAYVAGNGTLENGVITVTLEFSVSAGSFTPPAIETLQLPTAGVE
;
A
#
# COMPACT_ATOMS: atom_id res chain seq x y z
N MET A 1 72.43 52.88 -2.73
CA MET A 1 72.94 53.23 -1.38
C MET A 1 71.74 53.16 -0.44
N LYS A 2 71.66 52.36 0.64
CA LYS A 2 72.51 51.35 1.26
C LYS A 2 71.59 50.33 1.98
N LEU A 3 72.06 49.09 1.99
CA LEU A 3 71.56 47.90 2.68
C LEU A 3 71.65 48.03 4.21
N LYS A 4 70.70 47.39 4.93
CA LYS A 4 70.79 46.66 6.23
C LYS A 4 69.53 46.91 7.09
N ASN A 5 68.80 45.90 7.56
CA ASN A 5 69.28 44.92 8.52
C ASN A 5 68.75 43.49 8.28
N TYR A 6 69.67 42.55 8.49
CA TYR A 6 69.45 41.12 8.64
C TYR A 6 68.73 40.82 9.95
N PHE A 7 67.84 39.83 9.97
CA PHE A 7 67.93 38.76 10.97
C PHE A 7 67.46 37.42 10.39
N LEU A 8 68.38 36.47 10.55
CA LEU A 8 68.35 35.06 10.26
C LEU A 8 67.27 34.34 11.10
N GLY A 9 66.47 33.50 10.47
CA GLY A 9 65.48 32.65 11.14
C GLY A 9 65.16 31.44 10.28
N LEU A 10 66.08 30.48 10.26
CA LEU A 10 65.96 29.16 9.65
C LEU A 10 64.70 28.43 10.18
N SER A 11 63.77 28.07 9.31
CA SER A 11 62.78 27.02 9.56
C SER A 11 62.37 26.40 8.24
N VAL A 12 63.12 25.38 7.85
CA VAL A 12 62.70 24.39 6.86
C VAL A 12 61.62 23.55 7.51
N ALA A 13 60.40 23.58 6.98
CA ALA A 13 59.40 22.55 7.22
C ALA A 13 58.61 22.35 5.91
N VAL A 14 58.93 21.24 5.28
CA VAL A 14 58.27 20.64 4.12
C VAL A 14 56.76 20.59 4.35
N MET A 15 55.98 21.27 3.51
CA MET A 15 54.55 20.99 3.30
C MET A 15 54.34 20.70 1.82
N GLY A 16 55.00 19.64 1.36
CA GLY A 16 54.64 18.93 0.17
C GLY A 16 53.77 17.74 0.55
N LEU A 17 52.60 17.67 -0.08
CA LEU A 17 51.88 16.44 -0.40
C LEU A 17 51.41 15.58 0.78
N LEU A 18 50.25 15.95 1.34
CA LEU A 18 49.31 14.97 1.86
C LEU A 18 48.34 14.58 0.73
N THR A 19 48.85 13.91 -0.30
CA THR A 19 48.04 13.05 -1.17
C THR A 19 48.11 11.65 -0.57
N SER A 20 47.26 11.41 0.42
CA SER A 20 47.05 10.09 1.01
C SER A 20 45.55 9.87 1.12
N CYS A 21 44.92 9.75 -0.04
CA CYS A 21 43.95 8.69 -0.24
C CYS A 21 44.73 7.66 -1.03
N ASP A 22 44.91 6.45 -0.48
CA ASP A 22 45.44 5.31 -1.22
C ASP A 22 44.59 5.13 -2.49
N GLN A 23 45.08 5.60 -3.64
CA GLN A 23 44.60 5.18 -4.96
C GLN A 23 45.19 3.80 -5.34
N ASP A 24 46.16 3.29 -4.58
CA ASP A 24 46.86 2.04 -4.85
C ASP A 24 46.03 0.78 -4.54
N ASN A 25 44.79 0.95 -4.06
CA ASN A 25 43.85 -0.14 -3.85
C ASN A 25 42.46 0.15 -4.42
N GLU A 26 42.39 0.97 -5.47
CA GLU A 26 41.26 0.89 -6.39
C GLU A 26 41.43 -0.43 -7.16
N GLY A 27 40.77 -1.49 -6.67
CA GLY A 27 40.36 -2.58 -7.56
C GLY A 27 39.67 -1.95 -8.79
N PRO A 28 39.73 -2.59 -9.98
CA PRO A 28 39.26 -1.96 -11.21
C PRO A 28 37.93 -1.27 -10.96
N VAL A 29 37.90 0.06 -11.15
CA VAL A 29 36.63 0.80 -11.18
C VAL A 29 35.79 0.06 -12.19
N TYR A 30 34.63 -0.44 -11.76
CA TYR A 30 33.71 -1.08 -12.68
C TYR A 30 33.21 0.01 -13.62
N GLU A 31 33.91 0.17 -14.74
CA GLU A 31 33.45 0.93 -15.89
C GLU A 31 32.30 0.10 -16.48
N GLY A 32 31.13 0.25 -15.88
CA GLY A 32 29.90 -0.27 -16.46
C GLY A 32 29.74 0.37 -17.84
N THR A 33 30.16 -0.33 -18.88
CA THR A 33 29.98 0.08 -20.27
C THR A 33 28.54 -0.20 -20.74
N THR A 34 27.74 -0.83 -19.89
CA THR A 34 26.32 -1.05 -20.10
C THR A 34 25.52 0.15 -19.60
N MET A 35 24.35 0.36 -20.17
CA MET A 35 23.45 1.46 -19.79
C MET A 35 23.06 1.44 -18.30
N GLY A 36 23.23 0.31 -17.61
CA GLY A 36 23.06 0.25 -16.16
C GLY A 36 21.61 0.10 -15.72
N VAL A 37 20.74 -0.48 -16.56
CA VAL A 37 19.28 -0.44 -16.34
C VAL A 37 18.86 -1.37 -15.20
N THR A 38 18.04 -0.88 -14.28
CA THR A 38 17.48 -1.68 -13.18
C THR A 38 16.20 -1.09 -12.61
N PHE A 39 15.40 -1.90 -11.93
CA PHE A 39 14.35 -1.42 -11.02
C PHE A 39 14.94 -1.01 -9.67
N SER A 40 14.47 0.10 -9.09
CA SER A 40 14.90 0.57 -7.76
C SER A 40 14.58 -0.42 -6.62
N ILE A 41 13.51 -1.21 -6.77
CA ILE A 41 13.05 -2.24 -5.83
C ILE A 41 12.43 -3.42 -6.58
N ASN A 42 12.52 -4.63 -6.03
CA ASN A 42 12.03 -5.86 -6.66
C ASN A 42 10.54 -6.17 -6.39
N ALA A 43 9.89 -5.43 -5.49
CA ALA A 43 8.49 -5.64 -5.15
C ALA A 43 7.74 -4.32 -4.91
N GLN A 44 6.47 -4.27 -5.28
CA GLN A 44 5.56 -3.19 -4.89
C GLN A 44 4.12 -3.72 -4.76
N SER A 45 3.24 -2.95 -4.12
CA SER A 45 1.82 -3.28 -4.04
C SER A 45 1.00 -2.03 -4.33
N VAL A 46 -0.07 -2.20 -5.10
CA VAL A 46 -1.01 -1.14 -5.49
C VAL A 46 -2.43 -1.63 -5.26
N SER A 47 -3.28 -0.75 -4.76
CA SER A 47 -4.67 -1.05 -4.44
C SER A 47 -5.58 -0.03 -5.10
N PHE A 48 -6.67 -0.50 -5.70
CA PHE A 48 -7.64 0.33 -6.39
C PHE A 48 -9.02 0.28 -5.73
N PRO A 49 -9.81 1.37 -5.80
CA PRO A 49 -11.23 1.35 -5.48
C PRO A 49 -11.98 0.28 -6.29
N SER A 50 -13.17 -0.07 -5.83
CA SER A 50 -13.92 -1.23 -6.34
C SER A 50 -14.29 -1.19 -7.83
N THR A 51 -14.28 -0.01 -8.45
CA THR A 51 -14.57 0.17 -9.88
C THR A 51 -13.73 1.30 -10.48
N GLY A 52 -13.59 1.30 -11.80
CA GLY A 52 -13.02 2.41 -12.55
C GLY A 52 -11.63 2.15 -13.09
N TYR A 53 -11.24 2.95 -14.08
CA TYR A 53 -9.96 2.81 -14.77
C TYR A 53 -8.89 3.61 -14.05
N GLU A 54 -7.84 2.92 -13.61
CA GLU A 54 -6.72 3.54 -12.90
C GLU A 54 -5.39 3.09 -13.50
N GLY A 55 -4.30 3.70 -13.03
CA GLY A 55 -2.96 3.35 -13.45
C GLY A 55 -1.93 3.75 -12.41
N PHE A 56 -0.74 3.17 -12.53
CA PHE A 56 0.37 3.46 -11.62
C PHE A 56 1.67 3.41 -12.40
N ASP A 57 2.65 4.15 -11.89
CA ASP A 57 3.97 4.23 -12.51
C ASP A 57 4.95 3.29 -11.81
N VAL A 58 5.79 2.65 -12.62
CA VAL A 58 6.93 1.88 -12.16
C VAL A 58 8.20 2.56 -12.62
N GLU A 59 8.97 3.07 -11.67
CA GLU A 59 10.25 3.70 -11.96
C GLU A 59 11.30 2.66 -12.39
N VAL A 60 12.04 3.01 -13.44
CA VAL A 60 13.23 2.31 -13.93
C VAL A 60 14.37 3.32 -13.94
N ILE A 61 15.53 2.91 -13.45
CA ILE A 61 16.73 3.74 -13.40
C ILE A 61 17.80 3.18 -14.34
N ARG A 62 18.69 4.06 -14.81
CA ARG A 62 19.88 3.70 -15.59
C ARG A 62 21.12 4.46 -15.10
N ALA A 63 22.30 3.89 -15.32
CA ALA A 63 23.57 4.47 -14.87
C ALA A 63 24.19 5.44 -15.89
N VAL A 64 23.98 5.19 -17.19
CA VAL A 64 24.52 6.01 -18.28
C VAL A 64 23.38 6.66 -19.04
N SER A 65 23.42 7.99 -19.19
CA SER A 65 22.33 8.77 -19.76
C SER A 65 22.69 9.63 -20.96
N ASP A 66 23.94 9.63 -21.42
CA ASP A 66 24.41 10.54 -22.47
C ASP A 66 23.55 10.50 -23.76
N GLU A 67 23.04 9.32 -24.11
CA GLU A 67 22.19 9.08 -25.28
C GLU A 67 20.79 8.61 -24.89
N ALA A 68 19.81 8.85 -25.74
CA ALA A 68 18.47 8.28 -25.60
C ALA A 68 18.52 6.75 -25.77
N ALA A 69 17.61 6.04 -25.10
CA ALA A 69 17.60 4.59 -25.11
C ALA A 69 16.20 3.99 -25.00
N THR A 70 16.03 2.80 -25.59
CA THR A 70 14.82 1.99 -25.47
C THR A 70 15.19 0.63 -24.89
N VAL A 71 14.57 0.27 -23.77
CA VAL A 71 14.79 -1.01 -23.09
C VAL A 71 13.58 -1.91 -23.34
N PRO A 72 13.75 -3.13 -23.87
CA PRO A 72 12.67 -4.09 -23.98
C PRO A 72 12.07 -4.42 -22.61
N LEU A 73 10.74 -4.48 -22.54
CA LEU A 73 9.98 -4.82 -21.35
C LEU A 73 9.02 -5.96 -21.67
N SER A 74 8.92 -6.93 -20.77
CA SER A 74 7.92 -7.98 -20.84
C SER A 74 7.15 -8.09 -19.53
N ALA A 75 5.95 -8.61 -19.61
CA ALA A 75 5.04 -8.79 -18.49
C ALA A 75 4.48 -10.21 -18.48
N SER A 76 4.40 -10.81 -17.30
CA SER A 76 3.79 -12.12 -17.08
C SER A 76 3.13 -12.18 -15.69
N MET A 77 2.22 -13.13 -15.48
CA MET A 77 1.71 -13.40 -14.15
C MET A 77 2.64 -14.37 -13.42
N SER A 78 2.83 -14.16 -12.11
CA SER A 78 3.75 -15.00 -11.30
C SER A 78 3.31 -16.46 -11.20
N ASP A 79 2.03 -16.75 -11.43
CA ASP A 79 1.46 -18.10 -11.44
C ASP A 79 1.50 -18.77 -12.83
N GLY A 80 2.06 -18.10 -13.84
CA GLY A 80 2.17 -18.58 -15.22
C GLY A 80 0.90 -18.41 -16.06
N SER A 81 -0.17 -17.81 -15.50
CA SER A 81 -1.36 -17.45 -16.28
C SER A 81 -1.06 -16.30 -17.26
N ALA A 82 -1.96 -16.12 -18.24
CA ALA A 82 -1.89 -14.98 -19.14
C ALA A 82 -2.18 -13.67 -18.36
N VAL A 83 -1.50 -12.59 -18.72
CA VAL A 83 -1.83 -11.26 -18.19
C VAL A 83 -3.25 -10.90 -18.66
N PRO A 84 -4.18 -10.56 -17.75
CA PRO A 84 -5.53 -10.13 -18.10
C PRO A 84 -5.53 -8.95 -19.08
N SER A 85 -6.49 -8.90 -20.00
CA SER A 85 -6.61 -7.80 -20.98
C SER A 85 -6.83 -6.43 -20.35
N GLU A 86 -7.35 -6.42 -19.13
CA GLU A 86 -7.63 -5.25 -18.32
C GLU A 86 -6.34 -4.65 -17.73
N ILE A 87 -5.24 -5.41 -17.67
CA ILE A 87 -3.94 -4.93 -17.22
C ILE A 87 -3.06 -4.69 -18.46
N GLN A 88 -2.84 -3.43 -18.80
CA GLN A 88 -2.05 -3.07 -19.97
C GLN A 88 -0.67 -2.57 -19.54
N VAL A 89 0.35 -3.18 -20.14
CA VAL A 89 1.76 -2.86 -19.89
C VAL A 89 2.40 -2.54 -21.25
N PRO A 90 3.18 -1.45 -21.37
CA PRO A 90 3.96 -1.20 -22.58
C PRO A 90 5.01 -2.31 -22.78
N SER A 91 5.45 -2.51 -24.02
CA SER A 91 6.48 -3.52 -24.36
C SER A 91 7.91 -2.99 -24.26
N SER A 92 8.08 -1.74 -23.86
CA SER A 92 9.40 -1.11 -23.70
C SER A 92 9.34 0.10 -22.78
N VAL A 93 10.52 0.52 -22.33
CA VAL A 93 10.75 1.73 -21.56
C VAL A 93 11.68 2.63 -22.34
N ASN A 94 11.30 3.89 -22.51
CA ASN A 94 12.09 4.88 -23.23
C ASN A 94 12.73 5.86 -22.25
N PHE A 95 14.01 6.13 -22.46
CA PHE A 95 14.77 7.16 -21.77
C PHE A 95 15.19 8.21 -22.78
N GLU A 96 14.96 9.48 -22.49
CA GLU A 96 15.51 10.58 -23.27
C GLU A 96 16.98 10.83 -22.91
N ALA A 97 17.75 11.43 -23.82
CA ALA A 97 19.15 11.80 -23.54
C ALA A 97 19.24 12.75 -22.33
N GLY A 98 20.15 12.46 -21.40
CA GLY A 98 20.35 13.14 -20.13
C GLY A 98 19.46 12.64 -18.98
N GLU A 99 18.43 11.83 -19.23
CA GLU A 99 17.54 11.33 -18.17
C GLU A 99 18.08 10.05 -17.53
N PHE A 100 18.12 9.98 -16.20
CA PHE A 100 18.55 8.78 -15.46
C PHE A 100 17.39 7.87 -15.05
N THR A 101 16.15 8.35 -15.21
CA THR A 101 14.94 7.68 -14.74
C THR A 101 13.87 7.72 -15.82
N ALA A 102 13.10 6.64 -15.94
CA ALA A 102 11.92 6.57 -16.78
C ALA A 102 10.78 5.87 -16.03
N ALA A 103 9.53 6.12 -16.44
CA ALA A 103 8.34 5.52 -15.84
C ALA A 103 7.67 4.55 -16.82
N ILE A 104 7.37 3.35 -16.33
CA ILE A 104 6.44 2.42 -16.98
C ILE A 104 5.05 2.74 -16.44
N HIS A 105 4.19 3.29 -17.29
CA HIS A 105 2.79 3.48 -16.92
C HIS A 105 2.01 2.18 -17.17
N VAL A 106 1.55 1.55 -16.10
CA VAL A 106 0.66 0.37 -16.16
C VAL A 106 -0.76 0.84 -15.95
N THR A 107 -1.66 0.47 -16.85
CA THR A 107 -3.10 0.74 -16.67
C THR A 107 -3.85 -0.50 -16.23
N VAL A 108 -4.86 -0.31 -15.41
CA VAL A 108 -5.67 -1.36 -14.80
C VAL A 108 -7.15 -0.99 -14.93
N GLY A 109 -7.86 -1.75 -15.75
CA GLY A 109 -9.32 -1.69 -15.88
C GLY A 109 -10.03 -2.47 -14.77
N ASP A 110 -11.24 -2.93 -15.08
CA ASP A 110 -12.10 -3.65 -14.15
C ASP A 110 -11.69 -5.15 -14.03
N ILE A 111 -10.52 -5.38 -13.45
CA ILE A 111 -10.12 -6.72 -12.97
C ILE A 111 -11.08 -7.22 -11.88
N THR A 112 -11.14 -8.53 -11.67
CA THR A 112 -12.00 -9.13 -10.64
C THR A 112 -11.65 -8.57 -9.24
N PRO A 113 -12.59 -7.89 -8.56
CA PRO A 113 -12.36 -7.38 -7.21
C PRO A 113 -12.08 -8.49 -6.20
N GLY A 114 -11.26 -8.19 -5.18
CA GLY A 114 -10.95 -9.12 -4.11
C GLY A 114 -9.82 -10.12 -4.40
N GLU A 115 -9.27 -10.11 -5.60
CA GLU A 115 -8.17 -10.99 -6.01
C GLU A 115 -6.82 -10.25 -6.01
N ASN A 116 -5.75 -10.99 -5.73
CA ASN A 116 -4.38 -10.48 -5.79
C ASN A 116 -3.73 -10.90 -7.12
N TYR A 117 -3.61 -9.96 -8.06
CA TYR A 117 -2.91 -10.16 -9.32
C TYR A 117 -1.42 -9.86 -9.12
N ARG A 118 -0.57 -10.88 -9.25
CA ARG A 118 0.89 -10.73 -9.07
C ARG A 118 1.57 -10.63 -10.43
N LEU A 119 1.65 -9.43 -10.96
CA LEU A 119 2.27 -9.08 -12.23
C LEU A 119 3.80 -9.03 -12.06
N VAL A 120 4.55 -9.68 -12.95
CA VAL A 120 6.01 -9.64 -13.00
C VAL A 120 6.44 -8.88 -14.23
N LEU A 121 7.10 -7.74 -14.02
CA LEU A 121 7.75 -6.98 -15.08
C LEU A 121 9.20 -7.42 -15.21
N THR A 122 9.67 -7.64 -16.44
CA THR A 122 11.04 -8.07 -16.73
C THR A 122 11.68 -7.15 -17.77
N LEU A 123 12.78 -6.50 -17.39
CA LEU A 123 13.62 -5.69 -18.27
C LEU A 123 14.58 -6.58 -19.07
N GLY A 124 14.91 -6.19 -20.30
CA GLY A 124 15.91 -6.87 -21.12
C GLY A 124 17.31 -6.89 -20.48
N GLU A 125 18.01 -8.03 -20.60
CA GLU A 125 19.29 -8.27 -19.91
C GLU A 125 20.50 -7.62 -20.60
N GLU A 126 20.41 -7.30 -21.90
CA GLU A 126 21.56 -6.89 -22.72
C GLU A 126 22.24 -5.60 -22.25
N THR A 127 21.53 -4.80 -21.45
CA THR A 127 21.97 -3.47 -20.97
C THR A 127 22.12 -3.40 -19.45
N ALA A 128 22.05 -4.55 -18.78
CA ALA A 128 22.01 -4.67 -17.32
C ALA A 128 23.40 -4.88 -16.69
N PRO A 129 23.67 -4.28 -15.52
CA PRO A 129 24.82 -4.67 -14.70
C PRO A 129 24.58 -6.03 -14.03
N VAL A 130 25.65 -6.67 -13.54
CA VAL A 130 25.61 -8.04 -12.99
C VAL A 130 24.70 -8.14 -11.75
N ASP A 131 24.56 -7.06 -11.00
CA ASP A 131 23.76 -6.94 -9.78
C ASP A 131 22.39 -6.28 -10.01
N ALA A 132 21.99 -6.11 -11.28
CA ALA A 132 20.72 -5.48 -11.63
C ALA A 132 19.51 -6.26 -11.10
N VAL A 133 18.57 -5.54 -10.52
CA VAL A 133 17.19 -6.01 -10.36
C VAL A 133 16.48 -5.86 -11.70
N LEU A 134 16.34 -6.95 -12.44
CA LEU A 134 15.67 -6.98 -13.75
C LEU A 134 14.23 -7.46 -13.70
N GLN A 135 13.81 -8.02 -12.57
CA GLN A 135 12.43 -8.44 -12.35
C GLN A 135 11.83 -7.67 -11.18
N LYS A 136 10.60 -7.21 -11.38
CA LYS A 136 9.80 -6.57 -10.34
C LYS A 136 8.43 -7.22 -10.26
N THR A 137 8.09 -7.72 -9.06
CA THR A 137 6.76 -8.26 -8.78
C THR A 137 5.85 -7.16 -8.23
N ILE A 138 4.66 -7.07 -8.78
CA ILE A 138 3.68 -6.04 -8.46
C ILE A 138 2.40 -6.76 -8.05
N THR A 139 2.01 -6.62 -6.79
CA THR A 139 0.71 -7.09 -6.33
C THR A 139 -0.31 -6.01 -6.62
N ILE A 140 -1.25 -6.29 -7.52
CA ILE A 140 -2.37 -5.44 -7.87
C ILE A 140 -3.61 -6.02 -7.19
N TYR A 141 -4.29 -5.19 -6.41
CA TYR A 141 -5.54 -5.54 -5.75
C TYR A 141 -6.62 -4.51 -6.08
N ARG A 142 -7.86 -4.96 -6.18
CA ARG A 142 -9.02 -4.08 -6.32
C ARG A 142 -10.01 -4.39 -5.20
N ASP A 143 -10.48 -3.36 -4.51
CA ASP A 143 -11.38 -3.48 -3.36
C ASP A 143 -12.69 -4.18 -3.75
N TYR A 144 -13.23 -5.00 -2.87
CA TYR A 144 -14.51 -5.68 -3.08
C TYR A 144 -15.64 -4.70 -3.48
N THR A 145 -16.52 -5.17 -4.36
CA THR A 145 -17.83 -4.54 -4.54
C THR A 145 -18.79 -5.04 -3.48
N TYR A 146 -19.78 -4.22 -3.16
CA TYR A 146 -20.75 -4.50 -2.11
C TYR A 146 -22.16 -4.25 -2.63
N SER A 147 -23.04 -5.21 -2.41
CA SER A 147 -24.47 -5.09 -2.70
C SER A 147 -25.27 -5.01 -1.40
N SER A 148 -26.29 -4.16 -1.40
CA SER A 148 -27.23 -4.06 -0.29
C SER A 148 -27.99 -5.38 -0.11
N ILE A 149 -28.00 -5.91 1.10
CA ILE A 149 -28.81 -7.08 1.50
C ILE A 149 -30.05 -6.67 2.31
N GLY A 150 -30.29 -5.36 2.45
CA GLY A 150 -31.45 -4.79 3.13
C GLY A 150 -31.12 -4.04 4.42
N THR A 151 -32.15 -3.72 5.18
CA THR A 151 -32.04 -2.98 6.44
C THR A 151 -31.97 -3.94 7.63
N GLY A 152 -30.85 -3.89 8.35
CA GLY A 152 -30.65 -4.59 9.62
C GLY A 152 -30.96 -3.69 10.82
N THR A 153 -30.69 -4.19 12.02
CA THR A 153 -30.74 -3.39 13.25
C THR A 153 -29.37 -3.42 13.92
N TYR A 154 -28.79 -2.25 14.15
CA TYR A 154 -27.58 -2.10 14.94
C TYR A 154 -27.96 -1.72 16.37
N THR A 155 -27.31 -2.34 17.36
CA THR A 155 -27.46 -2.00 18.78
C THR A 155 -26.10 -1.76 19.38
N THR A 156 -25.95 -0.58 20.00
CA THR A 156 -24.71 -0.13 20.60
C THR A 156 -24.83 0.06 22.10
N THR A 157 -23.80 -0.39 22.82
CA THR A 157 -23.60 -0.07 24.24
C THR A 157 -22.61 1.07 24.43
N PHE A 158 -21.85 1.41 23.38
CA PHE A 158 -20.93 2.54 23.41
C PHE A 158 -21.67 3.88 23.47
N PHE A 159 -22.76 4.02 22.70
CA PHE A 159 -23.70 5.13 22.80
C PHE A 159 -24.99 4.69 23.47
N ALA A 160 -24.93 4.47 24.78
CA ALA A 160 -26.10 4.15 25.60
C ALA A 160 -27.03 5.36 25.78
N LEU A 161 -28.31 5.09 26.01
CA LEU A 161 -29.32 6.07 26.41
C LEU A 161 -29.02 6.62 27.81
N GLU A 162 -29.70 7.71 28.20
CA GLU A 162 -29.48 8.36 29.50
C GLU A 162 -29.69 7.44 30.71
N ASP A 163 -30.51 6.39 30.56
CA ASP A 163 -30.76 5.38 31.58
C ASP A 163 -29.73 4.23 31.58
N GLY A 164 -28.71 4.31 30.72
CA GLY A 164 -27.65 3.32 30.56
C GLY A 164 -28.04 2.12 29.70
N SER A 165 -29.23 2.10 29.09
CA SER A 165 -29.63 1.02 28.18
C SER A 165 -29.00 1.17 26.79
N PRO A 166 -28.76 0.07 26.06
CA PRO A 166 -28.22 0.13 24.70
C PRO A 166 -29.14 0.89 23.74
N GLN A 167 -28.57 1.63 22.79
CA GLN A 167 -29.33 2.28 21.74
C GLN A 167 -29.42 1.39 20.50
N SER A 168 -30.62 1.23 19.93
CA SER A 168 -30.84 0.47 18.69
C SER A 168 -31.41 1.35 17.59
N PHE A 169 -30.94 1.15 16.35
CA PHE A 169 -31.41 1.88 15.18
C PHE A 169 -31.26 1.04 13.89
N PRO A 170 -32.09 1.31 12.86
CA PRO A 170 -31.95 0.63 11.57
C PRO A 170 -30.65 1.05 10.88
N VAL A 171 -30.00 0.10 10.22
CA VAL A 171 -28.79 0.35 9.43
C VAL A 171 -28.88 -0.37 8.09
N GLU A 172 -28.42 0.26 7.02
CA GLU A 172 -28.22 -0.47 5.76
C GLU A 172 -27.09 -1.47 5.94
N VAL A 173 -27.33 -2.70 5.50
CA VAL A 173 -26.33 -3.76 5.53
C VAL A 173 -25.99 -4.12 4.09
N MET A 174 -24.70 -4.11 3.79
CA MET A 174 -24.18 -4.61 2.52
C MET A 174 -23.35 -5.88 2.75
N GLN A 175 -23.29 -6.74 1.74
CA GLN A 175 -22.43 -7.91 1.71
C GLN A 175 -21.48 -7.79 0.52
N ALA A 176 -20.21 -8.19 0.69
CA ALA A 176 -19.26 -8.17 -0.42
C ALA A 176 -19.64 -9.23 -1.46
N ASP A 177 -19.68 -8.85 -2.73
CA ASP A 177 -20.17 -9.72 -3.80
C ASP A 177 -19.24 -10.90 -4.05
N GLN A 178 -17.92 -10.67 -3.98
CA GLN A 178 -16.89 -11.70 -4.19
C GLN A 178 -16.48 -12.40 -2.89
N ASN A 179 -16.91 -11.90 -1.73
CA ASN A 179 -16.60 -12.50 -0.43
C ASN A 179 -17.80 -12.42 0.53
N PRO A 180 -18.75 -13.39 0.45
CA PRO A 180 -19.95 -13.39 1.28
C PRO A 180 -19.71 -13.45 2.80
N SER A 181 -18.46 -13.66 3.25
CA SER A 181 -18.08 -13.56 4.64
C SER A 181 -17.88 -12.12 5.13
N LEU A 182 -17.87 -11.12 4.24
CA LEU A 182 -17.71 -9.71 4.60
C LEU A 182 -19.05 -9.00 4.57
N TYR A 183 -19.42 -8.41 5.71
CA TYR A 183 -20.61 -7.58 5.87
C TYR A 183 -20.20 -6.15 6.23
N LYS A 184 -20.91 -5.16 5.72
CA LYS A 184 -20.76 -3.75 6.07
C LYS A 184 -22.05 -3.24 6.68
N ALA A 185 -21.98 -2.69 7.89
CA ALA A 185 -23.01 -1.81 8.41
C ALA A 185 -22.66 -0.37 8.03
N ILE A 186 -23.52 0.28 7.24
CA ILE A 186 -23.23 1.57 6.62
C ILE A 186 -23.42 2.71 7.62
N ALA A 187 -22.42 3.59 7.72
CA ALA A 187 -22.50 4.85 8.46
C ALA A 187 -23.07 4.71 9.89
N VAL A 188 -22.58 3.72 10.65
CA VAL A 188 -23.13 3.38 11.99
C VAL A 188 -23.06 4.56 12.95
N TYR A 189 -21.92 5.23 13.03
CA TYR A 189 -21.68 6.34 13.94
C TYR A 189 -21.57 7.68 13.21
N GLU A 190 -21.00 7.68 12.00
CA GLU A 190 -20.83 8.88 11.18
C GLU A 190 -20.93 8.53 9.70
N LYS A 191 -21.55 9.42 8.90
CA LYS A 191 -21.62 9.26 7.45
C LYS A 191 -20.22 9.19 6.84
N GLY A 192 -19.97 8.15 6.04
CA GLY A 192 -18.68 7.90 5.42
C GLY A 192 -17.78 6.96 6.23
N TYR A 193 -18.23 6.51 7.40
CA TYR A 193 -17.55 5.53 8.25
C TYR A 193 -18.43 4.30 8.46
N ASP A 194 -18.17 3.27 7.68
CA ASP A 194 -18.83 1.97 7.78
C ASP A 194 -18.10 1.07 8.77
N ILE A 195 -18.79 0.05 9.29
CA ILE A 195 -18.17 -1.00 10.10
C ILE A 195 -18.19 -2.30 9.32
N VAL A 196 -17.00 -2.82 9.00
CA VAL A 196 -16.80 -4.09 8.30
C VAL A 196 -16.66 -5.24 9.30
N PHE A 197 -17.49 -6.26 9.14
CA PHE A 197 -17.47 -7.51 9.90
C PHE A 197 -17.00 -8.65 8.98
N GLN A 198 -16.00 -9.41 9.41
CA GLN A 198 -15.53 -10.59 8.72
C GLN A 198 -15.94 -11.85 9.47
N VAL A 199 -16.79 -12.66 8.85
CA VAL A 199 -17.15 -13.99 9.34
C VAL A 199 -16.05 -14.98 8.95
N GLY A 200 -15.56 -15.75 9.91
CA GLY A 200 -14.55 -16.78 9.69
C GLY A 200 -15.09 -17.93 8.83
N ALA A 201 -14.18 -18.78 8.35
CA ALA A 201 -14.51 -19.95 7.54
C ALA A 201 -15.39 -20.98 8.27
N ASP A 202 -15.45 -20.92 9.61
CA ASP A 202 -16.35 -21.72 10.43
C ASP A 202 -17.80 -21.23 10.39
N GLY A 203 -18.08 -20.11 9.72
CA GLY A 203 -19.39 -19.48 9.62
C GLY A 203 -19.90 -18.88 10.93
N ARG A 204 -19.05 -18.80 11.97
CA ARG A 204 -19.46 -18.43 13.33
C ARG A 204 -18.55 -17.41 13.97
N THR A 205 -17.23 -17.52 13.85
CA THR A 205 -16.32 -16.49 14.37
C THR A 205 -16.48 -15.20 13.60
N VAL A 206 -16.42 -14.05 14.28
CA VAL A 206 -16.45 -12.74 13.64
C VAL A 206 -15.26 -11.93 14.12
N SER A 207 -14.57 -11.27 13.19
CA SER A 207 -13.56 -10.27 13.48
C SER A 207 -13.92 -8.92 12.87
N VAL A 208 -13.50 -7.87 13.55
CA VAL A 208 -13.55 -6.47 13.08
C VAL A 208 -12.12 -5.97 13.13
N ALA A 209 -11.48 -5.88 11.95
CA ALA A 209 -10.15 -5.32 11.83
C ALA A 209 -10.17 -3.84 12.25
N ARG A 210 -9.03 -3.35 12.73
CA ARG A 210 -8.90 -1.95 13.16
C ARG A 210 -9.25 -1.02 12.00
N GLN A 211 -10.31 -0.25 12.16
CA GLN A 211 -10.81 0.71 11.16
C GLN A 211 -11.31 1.98 11.85
N ALA A 212 -11.29 3.10 11.14
CA ALA A 212 -11.88 4.33 11.62
C ALA A 212 -13.41 4.18 11.67
N ALA A 213 -14.03 4.62 12.75
CA ALA A 213 -15.48 4.52 12.98
C ALA A 213 -16.17 5.89 12.97
N CYS A 214 -15.44 6.96 13.26
CA CYS A 214 -15.87 8.36 13.12
C CYS A 214 -14.65 9.28 13.04
N SER A 215 -14.83 10.46 12.45
CA SER A 215 -13.78 11.46 12.21
C SER A 215 -13.36 12.18 13.49
N ASP A 216 -14.30 12.38 14.41
CA ASP A 216 -14.09 12.94 15.74
C ASP A 216 -15.06 12.31 16.76
N ILE A 217 -14.54 11.95 17.93
CA ILE A 217 -15.36 11.56 19.06
C ILE A 217 -15.18 12.55 20.21
N ASN A 218 -16.18 13.41 20.44
CA ASN A 218 -16.20 14.36 21.54
C ASN A 218 -14.92 15.23 21.66
N GLY A 219 -14.30 15.58 20.53
CA GLY A 219 -13.07 16.38 20.47
C GLY A 219 -11.77 15.61 20.69
N TYR A 220 -11.82 14.28 20.83
CA TYR A 220 -10.63 13.44 20.98
C TYR A 220 -10.00 13.01 19.63
N GLY A 221 -10.54 13.48 18.50
CA GLY A 221 -10.10 13.13 17.16
C GLY A 221 -10.67 11.79 16.69
N THR A 222 -10.10 11.27 15.60
CA THR A 222 -10.59 10.08 14.91
C THR A 222 -10.62 8.86 15.82
N ALA A 223 -11.81 8.27 15.97
CA ALA A 223 -12.00 7.05 16.73
C ALA A 223 -11.82 5.82 15.83
N TYR A 224 -11.15 4.81 16.36
CA TYR A 224 -10.95 3.52 15.71
C TYR A 224 -11.61 2.43 16.54
N VAL A 225 -12.21 1.46 15.85
CA VAL A 225 -12.74 0.24 16.46
C VAL A 225 -11.97 -0.98 15.99
N ALA A 226 -11.81 -1.95 16.87
CA ALA A 226 -11.35 -3.29 16.56
C ALA A 226 -11.98 -4.27 17.54
N GLY A 227 -12.15 -5.52 17.13
CA GLY A 227 -12.76 -6.49 18.04
C GLY A 227 -13.04 -7.84 17.42
N ASN A 228 -13.64 -8.71 18.23
CA ASN A 228 -14.01 -10.05 17.84
C ASN A 228 -15.36 -10.43 18.44
N GLY A 229 -15.96 -11.48 17.92
CA GLY A 229 -17.29 -11.92 18.32
C GLY A 229 -17.76 -13.17 17.60
N THR A 230 -19.08 -13.32 17.54
CA THR A 230 -19.74 -14.46 16.92
C THR A 230 -20.93 -14.06 16.07
N LEU A 231 -21.26 -14.89 15.08
CA LEU A 231 -22.50 -14.88 14.32
C LEU A 231 -23.37 -16.04 14.77
N GLU A 232 -24.57 -15.73 15.28
CA GLU A 232 -25.55 -16.72 15.72
C GLU A 232 -26.96 -16.32 15.27
N ASN A 233 -27.68 -17.21 14.58
CA ASN A 233 -29.06 -16.98 14.15
C ASN A 233 -29.28 -15.63 13.44
N GLY A 234 -28.33 -15.22 12.59
CA GLY A 234 -28.38 -13.94 11.86
C GLY A 234 -28.00 -12.71 12.69
N VAL A 235 -27.48 -12.89 13.92
CA VAL A 235 -27.00 -11.81 14.78
C VAL A 235 -25.49 -11.89 14.91
N ILE A 236 -24.81 -10.87 14.42
CA ILE A 236 -23.39 -10.64 14.71
C ILE A 236 -23.32 -9.94 16.06
N THR A 237 -22.65 -10.54 17.04
CA THR A 237 -22.37 -9.92 18.36
C THR A 237 -20.86 -9.81 18.52
N VAL A 238 -20.34 -8.60 18.65
CA VAL A 238 -18.91 -8.33 18.79
C VAL A 238 -18.63 -7.51 20.04
N THR A 239 -17.47 -7.76 20.65
CA THR A 239 -16.89 -6.85 21.65
C THR A 239 -15.90 -5.94 20.93
N LEU A 240 -16.22 -4.65 20.83
CA LEU A 240 -15.40 -3.63 20.18
C LEU A 240 -14.66 -2.77 21.20
N GLU A 241 -13.35 -2.65 21.00
CA GLU A 241 -12.53 -1.65 21.66
C GLU A 241 -12.53 -0.37 20.84
N PHE A 242 -12.94 0.73 21.46
CA PHE A 242 -12.85 2.06 20.87
C PHE A 242 -11.55 2.72 21.31
N SER A 243 -10.83 3.34 20.38
CA SER A 243 -9.56 4.00 20.68
C SER A 243 -9.35 5.26 19.85
N VAL A 244 -8.68 6.23 20.46
CA VAL A 244 -8.20 7.48 19.86
C VAL A 244 -6.69 7.56 20.09
N SER A 245 -6.05 8.60 19.55
CA SER A 245 -4.61 8.83 19.78
C SER A 245 -4.24 8.96 21.26
N ALA A 246 -5.17 9.45 22.09
CA ALA A 246 -4.97 9.64 23.53
C ALA A 246 -5.15 8.36 24.39
N GLY A 247 -5.65 7.26 23.81
CA GLY A 247 -5.87 6.01 24.53
C GLY A 247 -7.15 5.28 24.10
N SER A 248 -7.57 4.31 24.91
CA SER A 248 -8.76 3.49 24.65
C SER A 248 -9.88 3.82 25.63
N PHE A 249 -11.12 3.77 25.13
CA PHE A 249 -12.31 3.84 25.96
C PHE A 249 -12.52 2.50 26.64
N THR A 250 -12.79 2.52 27.94
CA THR A 250 -13.04 1.31 28.73
C THR A 250 -14.32 1.46 29.55
N PRO A 251 -15.08 0.37 29.75
CA PRO A 251 -14.87 -0.97 29.20
C PRO A 251 -15.13 -1.05 27.68
N PRO A 252 -14.69 -2.13 26.99
CA PRO A 252 -15.08 -2.38 25.61
C PRO A 252 -16.60 -2.43 25.46
N ALA A 253 -17.11 -2.01 24.31
CA ALA A 253 -18.52 -2.02 24.01
C ALA A 253 -18.95 -3.37 23.44
N ILE A 254 -20.14 -3.83 23.83
CA ILE A 254 -20.84 -4.92 23.15
C ILE A 254 -21.72 -4.29 22.08
N GLU A 255 -21.48 -4.69 20.84
CA GLU A 255 -22.17 -4.20 19.66
C GLU A 255 -22.83 -5.38 18.95
N THR A 256 -24.08 -5.20 18.52
CA THR A 256 -24.80 -6.24 17.78
C THR A 256 -25.32 -5.70 16.46
N LEU A 257 -25.14 -6.48 15.40
CA LEU A 257 -25.80 -6.28 14.11
C LEU A 257 -26.73 -7.46 13.83
N GLN A 258 -28.04 -7.21 13.90
CA GLN A 258 -29.04 -8.11 13.36
C GLN A 258 -29.05 -7.94 11.84
N LEU A 259 -28.66 -8.99 11.12
CA LEU A 259 -28.72 -9.01 9.66
C LEU A 259 -30.17 -8.97 9.17
N PRO A 260 -30.44 -8.40 7.97
CA PRO A 260 -31.76 -8.44 7.37
C PRO A 260 -32.26 -9.88 7.27
N THR A 261 -33.54 -10.10 7.58
CA THR A 261 -34.16 -11.41 7.36
C THR A 261 -34.25 -11.63 5.86
N ALA A 262 -33.66 -12.72 5.35
CA ALA A 262 -33.83 -13.08 3.95
C ALA A 262 -35.34 -13.20 3.68
N GLY A 263 -35.87 -12.31 2.84
CA GLY A 263 -37.25 -12.40 2.38
C GLY A 263 -37.43 -13.75 1.70
N VAL A 264 -38.31 -14.59 2.25
CA VAL A 264 -38.94 -15.63 1.44
C VAL A 264 -39.90 -14.88 0.52
N GLU A 265 -39.42 -14.48 -0.66
CA GLU A 265 -40.31 -14.18 -1.78
C GLU A 265 -40.92 -15.48 -2.32
#